data_AF-W7RPV4-F1
#
_entry.id   AF-W7RPV4-F1
#
_cell.length_a   1.000
_cell.length_b   1.000
_cell.length_c   1.000
_cell.angle_alpha   90.00
_cell.angle_beta   90.00
_cell.angle_gamma   90.00
#
_symmetry.space_group_name_H-M   'P 1'
#
loop_
_entity.id
_entity.type
_entity.pdbx_description
1 polymer ?
#
loop_
_entity_poly.entity_id
_entity_poly.type
_entity_poly.pdbx_seq_one_letter_code
_entity_poly.pdbx_strand_id
1 'polypeptide(L)' 'MTQIELFLMRRQKRIKLSDIAKHIDCSIALLSRHENNKVAMDSSKVKMYKEYILNN' A
#
# COMPACT_ATOMS: atom_id res chain seq x y z
N MET A 1 6.34 10.67 6.38
CA MET A 1 6.17 9.26 5.98
C MET A 1 6.35 9.16 4.48
N THR A 2 7.52 8.70 4.06
CA THR A 2 7.85 8.44 2.67
C THR A 2 7.24 7.10 2.23
N GLN A 3 7.17 6.87 0.93
CA GLN A 3 6.66 5.61 0.38
C GLN A 3 7.54 4.41 0.78
N ILE A 4 8.86 4.63 0.87
CA ILE A 4 9.84 3.62 1.30
C ILE A 4 9.57 3.20 2.75
N GLU A 5 9.30 4.15 3.64
CA GLU A 5 8.95 3.85 5.04
C GLU A 5 7.70 2.97 5.14
N LEU A 6 6.66 3.29 4.36
CA LEU A 6 5.42 2.50 4.35
C LEU A 6 5.65 1.07 3.84
N PHE A 7 6.45 0.90 2.79
CA PHE A 7 6.82 -0.42 2.28
C PHE A 7 7.55 -1.25 3.34
N LEU A 8 8.53 -0.66 4.04
CA LEU A 8 9.29 -1.33 5.09
C LEU A 8 8.38 -1.72 6.26
N MET A 9 7.52 -0.81 6.72
CA MET A 9 6.55 -1.08 7.78
C MET A 9 5.61 -2.22 7.40
N ARG A 10 5.05 -2.18 6.18
CA ARG A 10 4.17 -3.25 5.67
C ARG A 10 4.86 -4.61 5.75
N ARG A 11 6.13 -4.70 5.31
CA ARG A 11 6.91 -5.95 5.36
C ARG A 11 7.21 -6.40 6.79
N GLN A 12 7.56 -5.47 7.68
CA GLN A 12 7.82 -5.77 9.09
C GLN A 12 6.58 -6.34 9.78
N LYS A 13 5.41 -5.77 9.49
CA LYS A 13 4.11 -6.24 9.99
C LYS A 13 3.56 -7.46 9.25
N ARG A 14 4.28 -7.96 8.24
CA ARG A 14 3.88 -9.10 7.38
C ARG A 14 2.52 -8.91 6.69
N ILE A 15 2.11 -7.66 6.47
CA ILE A 15 0.87 -7.34 5.77
C ILE A 15 1.04 -7.69 4.29
N LYS A 16 0.13 -8.52 3.76
CA LYS A 16 0.17 -8.93 2.36
C LYS A 16 -0.49 -7.86 1.50
N LEU A 17 0.06 -7.66 0.31
CA LEU A 17 -0.57 -6.78 -0.69
C LEU A 17 -1.97 -7.23 -1.08
N SER A 18 -2.25 -8.54 -1.02
CA SER A 18 -3.60 -9.09 -1.25
C SER A 18 -4.64 -8.54 -0.30
N ASP A 19 -4.27 -8.32 0.96
CA ASP A 19 -5.20 -7.91 2.01
C ASP A 19 -5.52 -6.43 1.86
N ILE A 20 -4.50 -5.62 1.57
CA ILE A 20 -4.66 -4.21 1.23
C ILE A 20 -5.45 -4.03 -0.07
N ALA A 21 -5.14 -4.83 -1.10
CA ALA A 21 -5.84 -4.82 -2.38
C ALA A 21 -7.34 -5.07 -2.23
N LYS A 22 -7.70 -6.07 -1.41
CA LYS A 22 -9.11 -6.36 -1.06
C LYS A 22 -9.77 -5.22 -0.28
N HIS A 23 -9.05 -4.58 0.63
CA HIS A 23 -9.59 -3.48 1.43
C HIS A 23 -9.86 -2.21 0.61
N ILE A 24 -8.97 -1.90 -0.34
CA ILE A 24 -9.04 -0.68 -1.18
C ILE A 24 -9.85 -0.91 -2.46
N ASP A 25 -10.23 -2.16 -2.74
CA ASP A 25 -10.80 -2.60 -4.02
C ASP A 25 -9.91 -2.18 -5.22
N CYS A 26 -8.67 -2.67 -5.19
CA CYS A 26 -7.71 -2.43 -6.27
C CYS A 26 -6.91 -3.68 -6.60
N SER A 27 -6.23 -3.67 -7.76
CA SER A 27 -5.40 -4.80 -8.13
C SER A 27 -4.08 -4.81 -7.34
N ILE A 28 -3.63 -6.01 -6.96
CA ILE A 28 -2.32 -6.21 -6.31
C ILE A 28 -1.19 -5.62 -7.18
N ALA A 29 -1.30 -5.74 -8.50
CA ALA A 29 -0.36 -5.17 -9.46
C ALA A 29 -0.30 -3.63 -9.39
N LEU A 30 -1.43 -2.95 -9.13
CA LEU A 30 -1.45 -1.50 -8.92
C LEU A 30 -0.63 -1.12 -7.68
N LEU A 31 -0.86 -1.80 -6.55
CA LEU A 31 -0.12 -1.55 -5.32
C LEU A 31 1.37 -1.85 -5.46
N SER A 32 1.73 -2.98 -6.09
CA SER A 32 3.13 -3.33 -6.32
C SER A 32 3.84 -2.30 -7.20
N ARG A 33 3.20 -1.84 -8.29
CA ARG A 33 3.75 -0.76 -9.12
C ARG A 33 3.85 0.56 -8.36
N HIS A 34 2.88 0.86 -7.50
CA HIS A 34 2.90 2.04 -6.66
C HIS A 34 4.10 2.00 -5.72
N GLU A 35 4.32 0.92 -4.96
CA GLU A 35 5.48 0.75 -4.07
C GLU A 35 6.84 0.92 -4.78
N ASN A 36 6.90 0.55 -6.07
CA ASN A 36 8.10 0.67 -6.89
C ASN A 36 8.21 2.02 -7.64
N ASN A 37 7.41 3.03 -7.28
CA ASN A 37 7.34 4.34 -7.95
C ASN A 37 7.05 4.25 -9.47
N LYS A 38 6.42 3.16 -9.94
CA LYS A 38 6.10 2.96 -11.36
C LYS A 38 4.75 3.55 -11.77
N VAL A 39 3.90 3.91 -10.80
CA VAL A 39 2.59 4.50 -11.07
C VAL A 39 2.19 5.50 -9.99
N ALA A 40 1.58 6.60 -10.41
CA ALA A 40 0.85 7.49 -9.52
C ALA A 40 -0.51 6.85 -9.22
N MET A 41 -0.71 6.43 -7.98
CA MET A 41 -2.00 5.93 -7.51
C MET A 41 -2.85 7.12 -7.05
N ASP A 42 -4.17 7.00 -7.19
CA ASP A 42 -5.10 8.03 -6.73
C ASP A 42 -4.87 8.38 -5.25
N SER A 43 -4.93 9.67 -4.92
CA SER A 43 -4.62 10.18 -3.58
C SER A 43 -5.51 9.58 -2.49
N SER A 44 -6.77 9.27 -2.80
CA SER A 44 -7.70 8.61 -1.88
C SER A 44 -7.25 7.18 -1.55
N LYS A 45 -6.80 6.42 -2.56
CA LYS A 45 -6.27 5.06 -2.39
C LYS A 45 -4.93 5.05 -1.65
N VAL A 46 -4.07 6.04 -1.89
CA VAL A 46 -2.81 6.22 -1.15
C VAL A 46 -3.10 6.45 0.35
N LYS A 47 -4.12 7.24 0.66
CA LYS A 47 -4.55 7.46 2.05
C LYS A 47 -5.01 6.15 2.71
N MET A 48 -5.88 5.39 2.06
CA MET A 48 -6.34 4.09 2.56
C MET A 48 -5.20 3.08 2.74
N TYR A 49 -4.25 3.02 1.79
CA TYR A 49 -3.05 2.18 1.88
C TYR A 49 -2.23 2.51 3.13
N LYS A 50 -2.00 3.80 3.37
CA LYS A 50 -1.27 4.29 4.54
C LYS A 50 -2.00 3.96 5.85
N GLU A 51 -3.30 4.23 5.91
CA GLU A 51 -4.12 3.95 7.09
C GLU A 51 -4.15 2.46 7.42
N TYR A 52 -4.25 1.60 6.41
CA TYR A 52 -4.26 0.15 6.62
C TYR A 52 -2.97 -0.35 7.27
N ILE A 53 -1.81 0.16 6.85
CA ILE A 53 -0.50 -0.21 7.42
C ILE A 53 -0.29 0.37 8.82
N LEU A 54 -0.91 1.51 9.14
CA LEU A 54 -0.81 2.09 10.48
C LEU A 54 -1.69 1.34 11.48
N ASN A 55 -2.89 0.92 11.06
CA ASN A 55 -3.90 0.34 11.94
C ASN A 55 -3.80 -1.19 12.14
N ASN A 56 -3.06 -1.89 11.28
CA ASN A 56 -2.68 -3.31 11.45
C ASN A 56 -1.20 -3.36 11.75
#